data_AF-A0A3N5KT99-F1
#
_entry.id   AF-A0A3N5KT99-F1
#
_cell.length_a   1.000
_cell.length_b   1.000
_cell.length_c   1.000
_cell.angle_alpha   90.00
_cell.angle_beta   90.00
_cell.angle_gamma   90.00
#
_symmetry.space_group_name_H-M   'P 1'
#
loop_
_entity.id
_entity.type
_entity.pdbx_description
1 polymer ?
#
loop_
_entity_poly.entity_id
_entity_poly.type
_entity_poly.pdbx_seq_one_letter_code
_entity_poly.pdbx_strand_id
1 'polypeptide(L)'
;MIKTLLFLILASILTLSCGGEQGYESQAYEYQYFREKIETVVYKTENEEVIHGLPEIGKWLFDPDYEPSHWISEEFNDKILREPINIVIADSISQTAKEAEQNLIDALEKAGYKNRWGHSSGYKGLIDNIYCNQFPQDTYHAISDESFLFDNNHGRIFGPQYKNGFYYFTGALSRESGYYHDYISFAQARNEFAESLNTNTNYKLSKKIWLDNLLNTEDLITGDHDGYAILIVATK
;
A
#
# COMPACT_ATOMS: atom_id res chain seq x y z
N MET A 1 -11.88 10.66 -60.99
CA MET A 1 -12.16 10.24 -59.59
C MET A 1 -10.82 10.14 -58.87
N ILE A 2 -10.41 11.25 -58.25
CA ILE A 2 -9.02 11.52 -57.84
C ILE A 2 -9.03 12.10 -56.42
N LYS A 3 -8.26 11.44 -55.55
CA LYS A 3 -7.45 11.91 -54.40
C LYS A 3 -8.09 12.63 -53.20
N THR A 4 -7.97 11.94 -52.06
CA THR A 4 -7.40 12.35 -50.76
C THR A 4 -6.96 13.82 -50.61
N LEU A 5 -7.39 14.48 -49.53
CA LEU A 5 -6.66 15.57 -48.85
C LEU A 5 -7.24 15.76 -47.43
N LEU A 6 -6.54 15.34 -46.37
CA LEU A 6 -5.64 16.17 -45.54
C LEU A 6 -6.28 17.53 -45.18
N PHE A 7 -6.85 17.64 -43.98
CA PHE A 7 -7.13 18.94 -43.37
C PHE A 7 -5.90 19.40 -42.60
N LEU A 8 -5.15 20.32 -43.23
CA LEU A 8 -4.28 21.26 -42.54
C LEU A 8 -5.17 22.18 -41.69
N ILE A 9 -4.84 22.33 -40.41
CA ILE A 9 -5.26 23.53 -39.66
C ILE A 9 -4.09 24.51 -39.73
N LEU A 10 -4.26 25.52 -40.59
CA LEU A 10 -3.40 26.69 -40.68
C LEU A 10 -3.54 27.50 -39.38
N ALA A 11 -2.44 27.66 -38.66
CA ALA A 11 -2.30 28.71 -37.66
C ALA A 11 -2.07 30.04 -38.39
N SER A 12 -2.91 31.04 -38.13
CA SER A 12 -2.72 32.41 -38.60
C SER A 12 -3.42 33.38 -37.66
N ILE A 13 -2.76 33.74 -36.56
CA ILE A 13 -3.03 34.99 -35.85
C ILE A 13 -1.71 35.73 -35.76
N LEU A 14 -1.53 36.69 -36.67
CA LEU A 14 -0.59 37.79 -36.48
C LEU A 14 -1.20 38.73 -35.44
N THR A 15 -0.49 38.93 -34.33
CA THR A 15 -0.52 40.21 -33.61
C THR A 15 0.93 40.64 -33.41
N LEU A 16 1.27 41.80 -33.96
CA LEU A 16 2.47 42.54 -33.62
C LEU A 16 2.09 43.50 -32.50
N SER A 17 2.59 43.22 -31.30
CA SER A 17 2.62 44.14 -30.18
C SER A 17 3.90 43.88 -29.40
N CYS A 18 4.69 44.94 -29.21
CA CYS A 18 5.85 44.98 -28.32
C CYS A 18 5.54 44.37 -26.94
N GLY A 19 6.45 43.54 -26.43
CA GLY A 19 6.51 43.18 -25.01
C GLY A 19 6.44 41.67 -24.75
N GLY A 20 7.60 41.10 -24.40
CA GLY A 20 7.70 39.92 -23.54
C GLY A 20 7.82 38.56 -24.24
N GLU A 21 9.06 38.08 -24.38
CA GLU A 21 9.40 36.64 -24.44
C GLU A 21 9.07 35.90 -23.12
N GLN A 22 8.01 36.28 -22.41
CA GLN A 22 7.70 35.78 -21.06
C GLN A 22 6.55 34.76 -21.01
N GLY A 23 5.92 34.44 -22.14
CA GLY A 23 4.70 33.62 -22.16
C GLY A 23 4.92 32.10 -22.29
N TYR A 24 6.05 31.65 -22.83
CA TYR A 24 6.32 30.21 -23.02
C TYR A 24 7.13 29.60 -21.86
N GLU A 25 8.04 30.35 -21.24
CA GLU A 25 8.75 29.90 -20.03
C GLU A 25 7.81 29.82 -18.83
N SER A 26 6.88 30.76 -18.65
CA SER A 26 5.98 30.76 -17.48
C SER A 26 5.00 29.59 -17.47
N GLN A 27 4.57 29.12 -18.64
CA GLN A 27 3.63 28.00 -18.76
C GLN A 27 4.33 26.65 -18.54
N ALA A 28 5.59 26.52 -18.96
CA ALA A 28 6.43 25.37 -18.65
C ALA A 28 6.85 25.35 -17.16
N TYR A 29 7.16 26.52 -16.59
CA TYR A 29 7.43 26.68 -15.16
C TYR A 29 6.20 26.37 -14.32
N GLU A 30 5.01 26.86 -14.69
CA GLU A 30 3.77 26.51 -13.99
C GLU A 30 3.45 25.02 -14.14
N TYR A 31 3.63 24.40 -15.31
CA TYR A 31 3.42 22.95 -15.46
C TYR A 31 4.42 22.11 -14.66
N GLN A 32 5.68 22.55 -14.58
CA GLN A 32 6.73 21.88 -13.80
C GLN A 32 6.54 22.09 -12.29
N TYR A 33 6.19 23.30 -11.87
CA TYR A 33 5.83 23.65 -10.49
C TYR A 33 4.52 22.98 -10.04
N PHE A 34 3.56 22.77 -10.95
CA PHE A 34 2.32 22.05 -10.70
C PHE A 34 2.55 20.53 -10.69
N ARG A 35 3.46 19.99 -11.51
CA ARG A 35 3.92 18.58 -11.40
C ARG A 35 4.71 18.31 -10.12
N GLU A 36 5.60 19.22 -9.71
CA GLU A 36 6.32 19.13 -8.44
C GLU A 36 5.37 19.19 -7.23
N LYS A 37 4.25 19.92 -7.33
CA LYS A 37 3.22 19.96 -6.28
C LYS A 37 2.21 18.82 -6.29
N ILE A 38 2.09 18.05 -7.38
CA ILE A 38 1.09 16.98 -7.52
C ILE A 38 1.64 15.58 -7.17
N GLU A 39 2.96 15.34 -7.16
CA GLU A 39 3.46 13.95 -7.18
C GLU A 39 4.59 13.53 -6.22
N THR A 40 4.90 14.26 -5.16
CA THR A 40 5.83 13.68 -4.17
C THR A 40 5.22 13.60 -2.79
N VAL A 41 4.45 12.53 -2.58
CA VAL A 41 4.41 11.93 -1.25
C VAL A 41 5.84 11.54 -0.90
N VAL A 42 6.34 12.14 0.17
CA VAL A 42 7.70 11.91 0.66
C VAL A 42 7.60 10.97 1.84
N TYR A 43 8.24 9.82 1.71
CA TYR A 43 8.45 8.91 2.83
C TYR A 43 9.87 9.05 3.36
N LYS A 44 10.04 8.77 4.64
CA LYS A 44 11.34 8.71 5.30
C LYS A 44 11.63 7.29 5.75
N THR A 45 12.88 6.89 5.67
CA THR A 45 13.34 5.64 6.29
C THR A 45 13.68 5.85 7.75
N GLU A 46 13.97 4.76 8.47
CA GLU A 46 14.50 4.80 9.84
C GLU A 46 15.82 5.58 9.96
N ASN A 47 16.58 5.71 8.85
CA ASN A 47 17.83 6.46 8.79
C ASN A 47 17.64 7.87 8.17
N GLU A 48 16.41 8.38 8.15
CA GLU A 48 16.04 9.69 7.58
C GLU A 48 16.32 9.84 6.07
N GLU A 49 16.50 8.74 5.35
CA GLU A 49 16.60 8.78 3.89
C GLU A 49 15.24 9.10 3.29
N VAL A 50 15.23 10.01 2.32
CA VAL A 50 14.02 10.42 1.61
C VAL A 50 13.73 9.44 0.47
N ILE A 51 12.50 8.92 0.43
CA ILE A 51 11.98 8.09 -0.65
C ILE A 51 10.92 8.88 -1.42
N HIS A 52 11.07 8.87 -2.74
CA HIS A 52 10.14 9.45 -3.70
C HIS A 52 9.49 8.36 -4.57
N GLY A 53 8.38 8.70 -5.22
CA GLY A 53 7.78 7.88 -6.28
C GLY A 53 6.86 6.74 -5.80
N LEU A 54 6.74 6.52 -4.49
CA LEU A 54 5.70 5.66 -3.92
C LEU A 54 4.32 6.35 -4.03
N PRO A 55 3.22 5.60 -4.13
CA PRO A 55 1.87 6.14 -3.99
C PRO A 55 1.64 6.70 -2.58
N GLU A 56 0.58 7.50 -2.42
CA GLU A 56 0.05 7.82 -1.09
C GLU A 56 -0.50 6.53 -0.46
N ILE A 57 -0.01 6.18 0.74
CA ILE A 57 -0.37 4.97 1.45
C ILE A 57 -1.28 5.36 2.62
N GLY A 58 -2.46 4.76 2.67
CA GLY A 58 -3.35 4.85 3.81
C GLY A 58 -2.70 4.28 5.07
N LYS A 59 -2.94 4.94 6.20
CA LYS A 59 -2.37 4.56 7.49
C LYS A 59 -3.03 3.32 8.12
N TRP A 60 -4.30 3.09 7.78
CA TRP A 60 -5.20 2.21 8.52
C TRP A 60 -5.79 1.10 7.66
N LEU A 61 -6.07 -0.02 8.31
CA LEU A 61 -7.07 -0.98 7.85
C LEU A 61 -8.45 -0.33 7.94
N PHE A 62 -9.27 -0.47 6.90
CA PHE A 62 -10.66 0.00 6.91
C PHE A 62 -11.63 -1.16 6.87
N ASP A 63 -12.69 -1.08 7.67
CA ASP A 63 -13.75 -2.07 7.73
C ASP A 63 -14.69 -2.00 6.49
N PRO A 64 -15.71 -2.88 6.39
CA PRO A 64 -16.66 -2.85 5.29
C PRO A 64 -17.42 -1.52 5.13
N ASP A 65 -17.58 -0.76 6.22
CA ASP A 65 -18.30 0.52 6.29
C ASP A 65 -17.39 1.74 6.07
N TYR A 66 -16.12 1.52 5.70
CA TYR A 66 -15.10 2.54 5.40
C TYR A 66 -14.59 3.31 6.63
N GLU A 67 -14.83 2.79 7.83
CA GLU A 67 -14.24 3.33 9.04
C GLU A 67 -12.90 2.65 9.32
N PRO A 68 -11.92 3.35 9.93
CA PRO A 68 -10.72 2.69 10.42
C PRO A 68 -11.11 1.52 11.34
N SER A 69 -10.56 0.34 11.09
CA SER A 69 -10.83 -0.88 11.84
C SER A 69 -10.19 -0.83 13.21
N HIS A 70 -10.80 -1.52 14.16
CA HIS A 70 -10.24 -1.79 15.47
C HIS A 70 -10.34 -3.29 15.74
N TRP A 71 -9.46 -3.75 16.63
CA TRP A 71 -9.44 -5.15 17.01
C TRP A 71 -10.77 -5.59 17.63
N ILE A 72 -11.21 -6.82 17.31
CA ILE A 72 -12.55 -7.34 17.67
C ILE A 72 -12.73 -7.51 19.18
N SER A 73 -11.66 -7.75 19.95
CA SER A 73 -11.76 -7.81 21.40
C SER A 73 -11.92 -6.41 22.00
N GLU A 74 -12.76 -6.30 23.03
CA GLU A 74 -13.00 -5.03 23.73
C GLU A 74 -11.74 -4.61 24.50
N GLU A 75 -11.00 -3.69 23.86
CA GLU A 75 -9.90 -2.88 24.41
C GLU A 75 -8.56 -3.60 24.71
N PHE A 76 -7.46 -2.91 24.42
CA PHE A 76 -6.10 -3.28 24.81
C PHE A 76 -5.54 -2.22 25.74
N ASN A 77 -5.28 -2.59 27.00
CA ASN A 77 -4.92 -1.65 28.08
C ASN A 77 -5.93 -0.48 28.21
N ASP A 78 -7.23 -0.80 28.25
CA ASP A 78 -8.34 0.16 28.37
C ASP A 78 -8.41 1.17 27.21
N LYS A 79 -7.90 0.81 26.03
CA LYS A 79 -7.89 1.64 24.81
C LYS A 79 -8.34 0.86 23.60
N ILE A 80 -8.92 1.55 22.62
CA ILE A 80 -9.26 0.95 21.33
C ILE A 80 -7.97 0.66 20.56
N LEU A 81 -7.77 -0.61 20.24
CA LEU A 81 -6.64 -1.08 19.46
C LEU A 81 -6.89 -0.84 17.96
N ARG A 82 -6.21 0.15 17.39
CA ARG A 82 -6.28 0.52 15.97
C ARG A 82 -5.37 -0.38 15.14
N GLU A 83 -5.87 -0.88 14.02
CA GLU A 83 -5.10 -1.77 13.12
C GLU A 83 -4.34 -0.98 12.04
N PRO A 84 -2.99 -0.94 12.09
CA PRO A 84 -2.18 -0.16 11.16
C PRO A 84 -1.85 -0.91 9.86
N ILE A 85 -1.73 -0.18 8.76
CA ILE A 85 -1.00 -0.66 7.59
C ILE A 85 0.48 -0.72 7.94
N ASN A 86 1.10 -1.88 7.77
CA ASN A 86 2.46 -2.14 8.22
C ASN A 86 3.33 -2.87 7.18
N ILE A 87 2.78 -3.15 5.99
CA ILE A 87 3.49 -3.68 4.83
C ILE A 87 3.18 -2.82 3.60
N VAL A 88 4.20 -2.56 2.79
CA VAL A 88 4.06 -2.03 1.42
C VAL A 88 4.86 -2.93 0.48
N ILE A 89 4.25 -3.39 -0.61
CA ILE A 89 4.89 -4.25 -1.60
C ILE A 89 4.89 -3.52 -2.94
N ALA A 90 6.03 -3.51 -3.63
CA ALA A 90 6.19 -2.93 -4.95
C ALA A 90 6.66 -3.99 -5.95
N ASP A 91 5.83 -4.28 -6.95
CA ASP A 91 6.11 -5.27 -7.99
C ASP A 91 6.34 -4.58 -9.34
N SER A 92 7.58 -4.62 -9.83
CA SER A 92 7.95 -4.11 -11.16
C SER A 92 8.10 -5.20 -12.22
N ILE A 93 7.93 -6.47 -11.84
CA ILE A 93 8.15 -7.63 -12.71
C ILE A 93 6.87 -7.93 -13.48
N SER A 94 5.74 -7.82 -12.80
CA SER A 94 4.42 -8.08 -13.36
C SER A 94 4.05 -7.02 -14.40
N GLN A 95 3.48 -7.46 -15.52
CA GLN A 95 3.05 -6.60 -16.61
C GLN A 95 1.58 -6.20 -16.46
N THR A 96 0.78 -7.04 -15.78
CA THR A 96 -0.65 -6.81 -15.54
C THR A 96 -0.99 -6.90 -14.05
N ALA A 97 -2.08 -6.26 -13.63
CA ALA A 97 -2.60 -6.39 -12.26
C ALA A 97 -2.86 -7.85 -11.88
N LYS A 98 -3.43 -8.64 -12.82
CA LYS A 98 -3.73 -10.06 -12.59
C LYS A 98 -2.45 -10.89 -12.39
N GLU A 99 -1.41 -10.58 -13.15
CA GLU A 99 -0.10 -11.21 -12.99
C GLU A 99 0.53 -10.83 -11.65
N ALA A 100 0.43 -9.56 -11.22
CA ALA A 100 0.91 -9.11 -9.91
C ALA A 100 0.20 -9.82 -8.76
N GLU A 101 -1.12 -9.97 -8.83
CA GLU A 101 -1.90 -10.75 -7.86
C GLU A 101 -1.42 -12.20 -7.81
N GLN A 102 -1.28 -12.85 -8.96
CA GLN A 102 -0.88 -14.26 -9.02
C GLN A 102 0.55 -14.45 -8.51
N ASN A 103 1.47 -13.60 -8.91
CA ASN A 103 2.86 -13.63 -8.46
C ASN A 103 2.96 -13.44 -6.94
N LEU A 104 2.15 -12.53 -6.37
CA LEU A 104 2.13 -12.35 -4.93
C LEU A 104 1.50 -13.56 -4.22
N ILE A 105 0.40 -14.12 -4.72
CA ILE A 105 -0.21 -15.33 -4.14
C ILE A 105 0.80 -16.48 -4.12
N ASP A 106 1.48 -16.73 -5.24
CA ASP A 106 2.50 -17.79 -5.33
C ASP A 106 3.66 -17.55 -4.36
N ALA A 107 4.05 -16.29 -4.15
CA ALA A 107 5.09 -15.91 -3.20
C ALA A 107 4.63 -16.09 -1.74
N LEU A 108 3.41 -15.69 -1.42
CA LEU A 108 2.80 -15.87 -0.10
C LEU A 108 2.76 -17.35 0.27
N GLU A 109 2.30 -18.22 -0.63
CA GLU A 109 2.26 -19.66 -0.42
C GLU A 109 3.65 -20.26 -0.17
N LYS A 110 4.65 -19.85 -0.97
CA LYS A 110 6.06 -20.26 -0.78
C LYS A 110 6.66 -19.77 0.53
N ALA A 111 6.22 -18.60 1.00
CA ALA A 111 6.61 -18.04 2.29
C ALA A 111 5.82 -18.63 3.48
N GLY A 112 4.89 -19.56 3.23
CA GLY A 112 4.10 -20.24 4.27
C GLY A 112 2.78 -19.56 4.61
N TYR A 113 2.47 -18.41 4.01
CA TYR A 113 1.23 -17.65 4.25
C TYR A 113 0.14 -18.10 3.29
N LYS A 114 -0.78 -18.92 3.78
CA LYS A 114 -1.89 -19.45 2.98
C LYS A 114 -3.15 -18.64 3.21
N ASN A 115 -4.03 -18.64 2.23
CA ASN A 115 -5.39 -18.14 2.41
C ASN A 115 -6.18 -19.12 3.30
N ARG A 116 -6.49 -18.73 4.53
CA ARG A 116 -7.05 -19.62 5.57
C ARG A 116 -8.38 -19.10 6.11
N TRP A 117 -9.32 -20.02 6.23
CA TRP A 117 -10.60 -19.78 6.89
C TRP A 117 -10.42 -19.52 8.38
N GLY A 118 -11.32 -18.73 8.96
CA GLY A 118 -11.42 -18.47 10.39
C GLY A 118 -11.13 -17.03 10.79
N HIS A 119 -11.05 -16.10 9.85
CA HIS A 119 -10.77 -14.69 10.13
C HIS A 119 -11.85 -13.80 9.51
N SER A 120 -12.13 -12.61 10.06
CA SER A 120 -13.05 -11.64 9.41
C SER A 120 -12.58 -11.23 8.01
N SER A 121 -13.47 -10.75 7.13
CA SER A 121 -13.13 -10.40 5.74
C SER A 121 -13.91 -9.18 5.25
N GLY A 122 -13.53 -8.63 4.10
CA GLY A 122 -14.23 -7.49 3.47
C GLY A 122 -13.59 -6.12 3.75
N TYR A 123 -12.42 -6.16 4.38
CA TYR A 123 -11.61 -4.98 4.67
C TYR A 123 -11.05 -4.32 3.43
N LYS A 124 -10.56 -3.09 3.61
CA LYS A 124 -9.98 -2.26 2.57
C LYS A 124 -8.69 -1.59 3.08
N GLY A 125 -7.81 -1.32 2.13
CA GLY A 125 -6.65 -0.44 2.31
C GLY A 125 -6.75 0.71 1.33
N LEU A 126 -6.13 1.85 1.64
CA LEU A 126 -6.15 3.03 0.77
C LEU A 126 -4.79 3.17 0.07
N ILE A 127 -4.80 3.29 -1.26
CA ILE A 127 -3.60 3.59 -2.07
C ILE A 127 -3.97 4.68 -3.08
N ASP A 128 -3.25 5.82 -3.09
CA ASP A 128 -3.57 7.01 -3.90
C ASP A 128 -5.05 7.44 -3.82
N ASN A 129 -5.60 7.46 -2.59
CA ASN A 129 -7.02 7.78 -2.33
C ASN A 129 -8.04 6.79 -2.95
N ILE A 130 -7.59 5.61 -3.39
CA ILE A 130 -8.45 4.53 -3.88
C ILE A 130 -8.55 3.43 -2.81
N TYR A 131 -9.77 3.15 -2.37
CA TYR A 131 -10.03 2.00 -1.51
C TYR A 131 -9.89 0.71 -2.31
N CYS A 132 -8.86 -0.05 -1.97
CA CYS A 132 -8.56 -1.34 -2.55
C CYS A 132 -9.15 -2.42 -1.65
N ASN A 133 -9.97 -3.31 -2.23
CA ASN A 133 -10.50 -4.44 -1.50
C ASN A 133 -9.38 -5.40 -1.08
N GLN A 134 -9.61 -6.08 0.04
CA GLN A 134 -8.83 -7.23 0.44
C GLN A 134 -8.72 -8.24 -0.71
N PHE A 135 -7.54 -8.84 -0.89
CA PHE A 135 -7.40 -10.08 -1.66
C PHE A 135 -6.53 -11.10 -0.91
N PRO A 136 -6.75 -12.41 -1.13
CA PRO A 136 -7.89 -13.02 -1.85
C PRO A 136 -9.25 -12.66 -1.24
N GLN A 137 -10.32 -12.65 -2.06
CA GLN A 137 -11.66 -12.14 -1.69
C GLN A 137 -12.57 -13.19 -1.03
N ASP A 138 -11.99 -14.22 -0.43
CA ASP A 138 -12.78 -15.28 0.19
C ASP A 138 -13.39 -14.80 1.52
N THR A 139 -14.67 -15.08 1.71
CA THR A 139 -15.38 -14.73 2.93
C THR A 139 -14.82 -15.50 4.10
N TYR A 140 -14.63 -14.84 5.23
CA TYR A 140 -14.06 -15.40 6.44
C TYR A 140 -12.61 -15.90 6.31
N HIS A 141 -11.84 -15.29 5.40
CA HIS A 141 -10.44 -15.64 5.19
C HIS A 141 -9.49 -14.46 5.38
N ALA A 142 -8.26 -14.82 5.72
CA ALA A 142 -7.08 -13.97 5.73
C ALA A 142 -5.87 -14.79 5.22
N ILE A 143 -4.79 -14.10 4.84
CA ILE A 143 -3.51 -14.80 4.69
C ILE A 143 -2.97 -15.09 6.09
N SER A 144 -2.54 -16.31 6.36
CA SER A 144 -1.99 -16.69 7.67
C SER A 144 -1.01 -17.86 7.57
N ASP A 145 0.01 -17.84 8.42
CA ASP A 145 1.00 -18.92 8.53
C ASP A 145 0.44 -20.17 9.22
N GLU A 146 -0.51 -20.02 10.13
CA GLU A 146 -1.14 -21.10 10.89
C GLU A 146 -2.67 -20.96 11.01
N SER A 147 -3.34 -21.98 11.53
CA SER A 147 -4.75 -21.92 11.91
C SER A 147 -4.99 -20.92 13.04
N PHE A 148 -6.12 -20.19 12.99
CA PHE A 148 -6.60 -19.30 14.05
C PHE A 148 -6.79 -19.99 15.41
N LEU A 149 -6.79 -21.32 15.47
CA LEU A 149 -6.83 -22.09 16.71
C LEU A 149 -5.53 -22.03 17.53
N PHE A 150 -4.44 -21.53 16.93
CA PHE A 150 -3.11 -21.43 17.53
C PHE A 150 -2.56 -20.01 17.38
N ASP A 151 -1.38 -19.78 17.96
CA ASP A 151 -0.56 -18.62 17.64
C ASP A 151 -0.33 -18.56 16.13
N ASN A 152 -0.73 -17.45 15.51
CA ASN A 152 -0.58 -17.27 14.08
C ASN A 152 -0.31 -15.81 13.75
N ASN A 153 0.51 -15.59 12.72
CA ASN A 153 0.64 -14.30 12.07
C ASN A 153 -0.30 -14.30 10.87
N HIS A 154 -1.25 -13.38 10.88
CA HIS A 154 -2.20 -13.24 9.79
C HIS A 154 -2.26 -11.81 9.29
N GLY A 155 -2.86 -11.61 8.11
CA GLY A 155 -3.12 -10.28 7.63
C GLY A 155 -4.05 -10.19 6.45
N ARG A 156 -4.34 -8.95 6.09
CA ARG A 156 -5.11 -8.58 4.91
C ARG A 156 -4.20 -7.82 3.96
N ILE A 157 -4.23 -8.18 2.68
CA ILE A 157 -3.46 -7.50 1.64
C ILE A 157 -4.45 -6.78 0.71
N PHE A 158 -4.09 -5.58 0.26
CA PHE A 158 -4.90 -4.69 -0.56
C PHE A 158 -4.13 -4.26 -1.81
N GLY A 159 -4.83 -4.17 -2.94
CA GLY A 159 -4.26 -3.80 -4.23
C GLY A 159 -4.54 -4.87 -5.29
N PRO A 160 -3.84 -4.84 -6.43
CA PRO A 160 -2.75 -3.91 -6.76
C PRO A 160 -3.25 -2.54 -7.27
N GLN A 161 -2.45 -1.49 -7.05
CA GLN A 161 -2.57 -0.21 -7.76
C GLN A 161 -1.32 0.09 -8.57
N TYR A 162 -1.50 0.52 -9.83
CA TYR A 162 -0.38 0.80 -10.72
C TYR A 162 0.07 2.25 -10.61
N LYS A 163 1.35 2.48 -10.32
CA LYS A 163 1.99 3.81 -10.34
C LYS A 163 3.46 3.68 -10.69
N ASN A 164 3.99 4.61 -11.47
CA ASN A 164 5.43 4.75 -11.73
C ASN A 164 6.17 3.46 -12.17
N GLY A 165 5.49 2.56 -12.90
CA GLY A 165 6.08 1.30 -13.36
C GLY A 165 5.99 0.13 -12.39
N PHE A 166 5.28 0.28 -11.27
CA PHE A 166 5.09 -0.76 -10.26
C PHE A 166 3.60 -1.01 -10.00
N TYR A 167 3.27 -2.26 -9.69
CA TYR A 167 2.03 -2.63 -9.00
C TYR A 167 2.28 -2.62 -7.49
N TYR A 168 1.56 -1.77 -6.78
CA TYR A 168 1.67 -1.61 -5.34
C TYR A 168 0.58 -2.37 -4.60
N PHE A 169 0.99 -3.03 -3.52
CA PHE A 169 0.09 -3.58 -2.53
C PHE A 169 0.40 -3.00 -1.15
N THR A 170 -0.59 -3.00 -0.27
CA THR A 170 -0.43 -2.69 1.15
C THR A 170 -0.94 -3.85 2.00
N GLY A 171 -0.42 -4.00 3.20
CA GLY A 171 -0.87 -5.04 4.13
C GLY A 171 -1.02 -4.54 5.56
N ALA A 172 -2.02 -5.06 6.25
CA ALA A 172 -2.19 -4.98 7.71
C ALA A 172 -1.98 -6.38 8.29
N LEU A 173 -0.89 -6.57 9.01
CA LEU A 173 -0.45 -7.85 9.57
C LEU A 173 -0.47 -7.79 11.10
N SER A 174 -0.96 -8.85 11.73
CA SER A 174 -1.09 -8.97 13.18
C SER A 174 -0.84 -10.39 13.64
N ARG A 175 -0.22 -10.53 14.81
CA ARG A 175 -0.08 -11.78 15.52
C ARG A 175 -1.17 -11.87 16.57
N GLU A 176 -1.78 -13.03 16.63
CA GLU A 176 -2.87 -13.33 17.56
C GLU A 176 -2.74 -14.76 18.08
N SER A 177 -3.56 -15.11 19.06
CA SER A 177 -3.65 -16.48 19.57
C SER A 177 -5.08 -16.91 19.87
N GLY A 178 -5.33 -18.19 19.62
CA GLY A 178 -6.51 -18.90 20.07
C GLY A 178 -7.81 -18.51 19.37
N TYR A 179 -8.87 -19.24 19.72
CA TYR A 179 -10.18 -19.17 19.08
C TYR A 179 -10.83 -17.78 19.07
N TYR A 180 -10.46 -16.90 20.03
CA TYR A 180 -11.02 -15.56 20.18
C TYR A 180 -10.19 -14.46 19.52
N HIS A 181 -9.12 -14.80 18.81
CA HIS A 181 -8.23 -13.83 18.17
C HIS A 181 -7.61 -12.86 19.18
N ASP A 182 -7.05 -13.38 20.27
CA ASP A 182 -6.43 -12.52 21.29
C ASP A 182 -5.19 -11.82 20.68
N TYR A 183 -5.16 -10.49 20.73
CA TYR A 183 -4.05 -9.71 20.17
C TYR A 183 -2.73 -10.02 20.90
N ILE A 184 -1.65 -10.19 20.12
CA ILE A 184 -0.28 -10.35 20.62
C ILE A 184 0.64 -9.22 20.15
N SER A 185 0.78 -9.03 18.83
CA SER A 185 1.80 -8.13 18.28
C SER A 185 1.55 -7.76 16.82
N PHE A 186 1.63 -6.48 16.47
CA PHE A 186 1.74 -6.04 15.08
C PHE A 186 3.18 -6.12 14.57
N ALA A 187 4.16 -5.74 15.41
CA ALA A 187 5.55 -5.66 14.97
C ALA A 187 6.14 -7.04 14.63
N GLN A 188 5.82 -8.06 15.43
CA GLN A 188 6.27 -9.44 15.20
C GLN A 188 5.70 -10.00 13.91
N ALA A 189 4.39 -9.92 13.70
CA ALA A 189 3.75 -10.41 12.47
C ALA A 189 4.30 -9.73 11.23
N ARG A 190 4.45 -8.40 11.25
CA ARG A 190 5.07 -7.65 10.15
C ARG A 190 6.48 -8.15 9.82
N ASN A 191 7.32 -8.31 10.85
CA ASN A 191 8.73 -8.66 10.65
C ASN A 191 8.87 -10.11 10.18
N GLU A 192 8.14 -11.05 10.78
CA GLU A 192 8.17 -12.47 10.40
C GLU A 192 7.59 -12.69 8.99
N PHE A 193 6.53 -11.95 8.62
CA PHE A 193 5.97 -11.95 7.26
C PHE A 193 7.00 -11.47 6.23
N ALA A 194 7.61 -10.30 6.47
CA ALA A 194 8.59 -9.74 5.56
C ALA A 194 9.83 -10.63 5.42
N GLU A 195 10.32 -11.20 6.53
CA GLU A 195 11.49 -12.10 6.50
C GLU A 195 11.18 -13.42 5.76
N SER A 196 9.96 -13.94 5.93
CA SER A 196 9.54 -15.16 5.24
C SER A 196 9.47 -14.97 3.73
N LEU A 197 8.94 -13.83 3.25
CA LEU A 197 9.00 -13.46 1.83
C LEU A 197 10.45 -13.28 1.36
N ASN A 198 11.26 -12.55 2.12
CA ASN A 198 12.66 -12.25 1.81
C ASN A 198 13.51 -13.52 1.62
N THR A 199 13.33 -14.49 2.52
CA THR A 199 14.07 -15.75 2.50
C THR A 199 13.61 -16.70 1.39
N ASN A 200 12.30 -16.82 1.18
CA ASN A 200 11.74 -17.93 0.38
C ASN A 200 11.32 -17.55 -1.05
N THR A 201 11.37 -16.26 -1.40
CA THR A 201 10.80 -15.77 -2.67
C THR A 201 11.68 -14.73 -3.34
N ASN A 202 11.22 -14.16 -4.45
CA ASN A 202 11.86 -13.04 -5.13
C ASN A 202 11.35 -11.66 -4.61
N TYR A 203 10.49 -11.64 -3.60
CA TYR A 203 10.07 -10.42 -2.91
C TYR A 203 11.05 -10.14 -1.77
N LYS A 204 11.85 -9.08 -1.91
CA LYS A 204 12.98 -8.79 -1.02
C LYS A 204 12.69 -7.62 -0.10
N LEU A 205 13.09 -7.76 1.17
CA LEU A 205 13.05 -6.67 2.12
C LEU A 205 13.95 -5.54 1.61
N SER A 206 13.38 -4.35 1.46
CA SER A 206 14.11 -3.18 1.01
C SER A 206 14.44 -2.25 2.17
N LYS A 207 13.41 -1.64 2.78
CA LYS A 207 13.56 -0.60 3.81
C LYS A 207 12.34 -0.56 4.72
N LYS A 208 12.44 0.04 5.91
CA LYS A 208 11.27 0.55 6.64
C LYS A 208 10.92 1.95 6.16
N ILE A 209 9.64 2.26 6.02
CA ILE A 209 9.13 3.58 5.63
C ILE A 209 8.18 4.12 6.71
N TRP A 210 8.39 5.37 7.12
CA TRP A 210 7.59 6.04 8.13
C TRP A 210 6.21 6.38 7.56
N LEU A 211 5.16 5.78 8.13
CA LEU A 211 3.77 6.05 7.75
C LEU A 211 3.03 6.93 8.76
N ASP A 212 3.70 7.33 9.85
CA ASP A 212 3.10 8.16 10.90
C ASP A 212 1.79 7.55 11.44
N ASN A 213 1.82 6.25 11.71
CA ASN A 213 0.68 5.47 12.18
C ASN A 213 0.95 4.75 13.50
N LEU A 214 1.82 5.33 14.34
CA LEU A 214 1.97 5.00 15.76
C LEU A 214 0.95 5.83 16.57
N LEU A 215 0.06 5.18 17.31
CA LEU A 215 -0.86 5.84 18.25
C LEU A 215 -0.58 5.40 19.69
N ASN A 216 -0.59 6.38 20.58
CA ASN A 216 -0.69 6.19 22.03
C ASN A 216 -1.37 7.42 22.65
N THR A 217 -2.67 7.53 22.41
CA THR A 217 -3.52 8.62 22.90
C THR A 217 -4.30 8.17 24.14
N GLU A 218 -5.22 9.00 24.65
CA GLU A 218 -6.11 8.60 25.75
C GLU A 218 -6.99 7.40 25.35
N ASP A 219 -7.61 7.44 24.17
CA ASP A 219 -8.60 6.44 23.75
C ASP A 219 -8.08 5.43 22.72
N LEU A 220 -7.02 5.75 21.96
CA LEU A 220 -6.51 4.92 20.87
C LEU A 220 -5.06 4.50 21.09
N ILE A 221 -4.75 3.25 20.73
CA ILE A 221 -3.40 2.68 20.73
C ILE A 221 -3.18 1.79 19.50
N THR A 222 -1.93 1.68 19.03
CA THR A 222 -1.52 0.72 17.98
C THR A 222 -0.61 -0.37 18.54
N GLY A 223 -0.91 -0.83 19.76
CA GLY A 223 -0.16 -1.91 20.43
C GLY A 223 1.35 -1.67 20.45
N ASP A 224 2.11 -2.62 19.88
CA ASP A 224 3.56 -2.57 19.77
C ASP A 224 4.08 -2.06 18.41
N HIS A 225 3.19 -1.58 17.54
CA HIS A 225 3.55 -1.05 16.23
C HIS A 225 4.45 0.18 16.37
N ASP A 226 5.50 0.29 15.54
CA ASP A 226 6.54 1.33 15.66
C ASP A 226 6.30 2.54 14.72
N GLY A 227 5.18 2.59 14.01
CA GLY A 227 4.83 3.66 13.06
C GLY A 227 5.42 3.50 11.65
N TYR A 228 6.14 2.40 11.40
CA TYR A 228 6.72 2.08 10.11
C TYR A 228 6.00 0.93 9.39
N ALA A 229 5.94 1.01 8.06
CA ALA A 229 5.71 -0.15 7.22
C ALA A 229 7.03 -0.70 6.66
N ILE A 230 7.12 -2.01 6.43
CA ILE A 230 8.25 -2.58 5.67
C ILE A 230 7.91 -2.50 4.17
N LEU A 231 8.79 -1.87 3.40
CA LEU A 231 8.81 -1.89 1.95
C LEU A 231 9.49 -3.17 1.46
N ILE A 232 8.75 -3.96 0.68
CA ILE A 232 9.20 -5.18 0.03
C ILE A 232 9.15 -4.95 -1.48
N VAL A 233 10.21 -5.31 -2.20
CA VAL A 233 10.32 -5.09 -3.65
C VAL A 233 10.50 -6.42 -4.36
N ALA A 234 9.69 -6.67 -5.40
CA ALA A 234 9.89 -7.82 -6.27
C ALA A 234 11.16 -7.62 -7.11
N THR A 235 12.12 -8.54 -7.01
CA THR A 235 13.37 -8.56 -7.79
C THR A 235 13.35 -9.69 -8.81
N LYS A 236 14.00 -9.51 -9.95
CA LYS A 236 14.18 -10.58 -10.94
C LYS A 236 15.18 -11.63 -10.49
#